data_AF-A0A914AYS0-F1
#
_entry.id   AF-A0A914AYS0-F1
#
_cell.length_a   1.000
_cell.length_b   1.000
_cell.length_c   1.000
_cell.angle_alpha   90.00
_cell.angle_beta   90.00
_cell.angle_gamma   90.00
#
_symmetry.space_group_name_H-M   'P 1'
#
loop_
_entity.id
_entity.type
_entity.pdbx_description
1 polymer ?
#
loop_
_entity_poly.entity_id
_entity_poly.type
_entity_poly.pdbx_seq_one_letter_code
_entity_poly.pdbx_strand_id
1 'polypeptide(L)'
;MKKKRTTVKEKHTAVEEKKVPVSKGFRTLLFTINWSITEPPGDCQEILDAGQNTSGVYTIQHACQNMQVYCRMEPESGKGYIVFQRRLDGSVSFNRTWQEYFEGFGNLTGEFWLGNQKLHSLTHNLGWELVITLRAFDGDEARVRYRYFKMQLSSERKYQLSVGGFNAESGDAGDSLHGHNFWYFSTSDKDYDLDGENCAEKFHGGWWYSYCGSDNFKSNLNGLYYNNATVGDYMGIQWVTWKGKQVSLKGCEMMARPEWITPTLKDDPKIIQTTSEIKDCQNYLSSPPRVPRSS
;
A
#
# COMPACT_ATOMS: atom_id res chain seq x y z
N MET A 1 -0.80 -35.05 -84.08
CA MET A 1 -1.60 -35.48 -82.91
C MET A 1 -1.42 -34.48 -81.78
N LYS A 2 -2.48 -34.28 -80.99
CA LYS A 2 -2.60 -33.57 -79.70
C LYS A 2 -2.99 -32.07 -79.73
N LYS A 3 -4.08 -31.86 -78.99
CA LYS A 3 -4.84 -30.65 -78.68
C LYS A 3 -4.19 -29.83 -77.56
N LYS A 4 -4.50 -28.52 -77.62
CA LYS A 4 -4.78 -27.55 -76.53
C LYS A 4 -3.76 -27.36 -75.40
N ARG A 5 -3.37 -26.09 -75.23
CA ARG A 5 -3.69 -25.38 -73.97
C ARG A 5 -3.82 -23.87 -74.19
N THR A 6 -4.93 -23.34 -73.70
CA THR A 6 -5.29 -21.92 -73.63
C THR A 6 -4.51 -21.24 -72.50
N THR A 7 -4.16 -19.96 -72.65
CA THR A 7 -3.87 -19.07 -71.52
C THR A 7 -4.30 -17.64 -71.85
N VAL A 8 -4.86 -16.99 -70.84
CA VAL A 8 -5.66 -15.76 -70.88
C VAL A 8 -4.77 -14.52 -70.73
N LYS A 9 -5.26 -13.41 -71.30
CA LYS A 9 -4.63 -12.08 -71.41
C LYS A 9 -4.53 -11.33 -70.08
N GLU A 10 -3.45 -10.57 -69.90
CA GLU A 10 -3.43 -9.35 -69.09
C GLU A 10 -3.07 -8.14 -69.98
N LYS A 11 -3.78 -7.04 -69.77
CA LYS A 11 -3.64 -5.77 -70.50
C LYS A 11 -2.92 -4.76 -69.61
N HIS A 12 -1.82 -4.20 -70.13
CA HIS A 12 -1.27 -2.92 -69.66
C HIS A 12 -1.88 -1.76 -70.45
N THR A 13 -2.23 -0.66 -69.77
CA THR A 13 -2.01 0.69 -70.30
C THR A 13 -2.13 1.75 -69.21
N ALA A 14 -1.17 2.67 -69.20
CA ALA A 14 -1.03 3.82 -68.31
C ALA A 14 -2.05 4.92 -68.64
N VAL A 15 -2.35 5.81 -67.67
CA VAL A 15 -3.11 7.05 -67.90
C VAL A 15 -2.47 8.21 -67.14
N GLU A 16 -2.29 9.31 -67.88
CA GLU A 16 -1.69 10.60 -67.56
C GLU A 16 -2.37 11.41 -66.43
N GLU A 17 -1.56 12.30 -65.83
CA GLU A 17 -1.95 13.35 -64.91
C GLU A 17 -2.86 14.43 -65.55
N LYS A 18 -3.90 14.84 -64.82
CA LYS A 18 -4.59 16.12 -65.04
C LYS A 18 -4.65 16.92 -63.74
N LYS A 19 -4.08 18.14 -63.77
CA LYS A 19 -4.11 19.15 -62.70
C LYS A 19 -5.52 19.73 -62.53
N VAL A 20 -5.92 19.98 -61.28
CA VAL A 20 -7.19 20.64 -60.88
C VAL A 20 -6.85 21.78 -59.89
N PRO A 21 -7.52 22.96 -59.96
CA PRO A 21 -6.98 24.22 -59.42
C PRO A 21 -7.23 24.42 -57.91
N VAL A 22 -6.31 25.17 -57.29
CA VAL A 22 -6.35 25.59 -55.88
C VAL A 22 -7.43 26.66 -55.69
N SER A 23 -8.41 26.41 -54.82
CA SER A 23 -9.27 27.49 -54.31
C SER A 23 -9.69 27.31 -52.85
N LYS A 24 -9.47 28.40 -52.12
CA LYS A 24 -10.13 28.92 -50.91
C LYS A 24 -9.94 28.14 -49.59
N GLY A 25 -9.23 28.82 -48.69
CA GLY A 25 -8.87 28.38 -47.35
C GLY A 25 -10.05 27.88 -46.52
N PHE A 26 -9.87 26.68 -45.98
CA PHE A 26 -10.49 26.26 -44.74
C PHE A 26 -9.57 26.73 -43.61
N ARG A 27 -10.07 27.65 -42.78
CA ARG A 27 -9.49 27.86 -41.45
C ARG A 27 -9.80 26.61 -40.64
N THR A 28 -8.84 25.69 -40.56
CA THR A 28 -8.88 24.63 -39.55
C THR A 28 -8.74 25.31 -38.19
N LEU A 29 -9.86 25.46 -37.47
CA LEU A 29 -9.81 25.67 -36.03
C LEU A 29 -9.20 24.40 -35.43
N LEU A 30 -7.91 24.46 -35.13
CA LEU A 30 -7.28 23.52 -34.22
C LEU A 30 -7.88 23.78 -32.83
N PHE A 31 -8.98 23.08 -32.53
CA PHE A 31 -9.35 22.88 -31.13
C PHE A 31 -8.32 21.91 -30.57
N THR A 32 -7.28 22.45 -29.92
CA THR A 32 -6.49 21.70 -28.96
C THR A 32 -7.45 21.36 -27.83
N ILE A 33 -8.09 20.20 -27.89
CA ILE A 33 -8.83 19.69 -26.75
C ILE A 33 -7.77 19.22 -25.76
N ASN A 34 -7.40 20.10 -24.84
CA ASN A 34 -6.56 19.76 -23.71
C ASN A 34 -7.42 18.95 -22.73
N TRP A 35 -7.61 17.66 -23.03
CA TRP A 35 -8.13 16.70 -22.06
C TRP A 35 -7.00 16.38 -21.07
N SER A 36 -6.72 17.30 -20.17
CA SER A 36 -6.02 16.94 -18.93
C SER A 36 -7.08 16.30 -18.01
N ILE A 37 -7.45 15.05 -18.30
CA ILE A 37 -8.00 14.20 -17.23
C ILE A 37 -6.79 13.90 -16.35
N THR A 38 -6.49 14.78 -15.40
CA THR A 38 -5.61 14.39 -14.31
C THR A 38 -6.39 13.37 -13.50
N GLU A 39 -6.12 12.08 -13.75
CA GLU A 39 -6.59 11.01 -12.86
C GLU A 39 -6.25 11.42 -11.42
N PRO A 40 -7.16 11.24 -10.45
CA PRO A 40 -6.84 11.51 -9.06
C PRO A 40 -5.61 10.69 -8.63
N PRO A 41 -4.72 11.24 -7.80
CA PRO A 41 -3.49 10.55 -7.43
C PRO A 41 -3.80 9.22 -6.71
N GLY A 42 -3.11 8.16 -7.10
CA GLY A 42 -3.27 6.82 -6.53
C GLY A 42 -2.66 6.67 -5.14
N ASP A 43 -1.63 7.45 -4.83
CA ASP A 43 -0.88 7.38 -3.57
C ASP A 43 -0.15 8.71 -3.25
N CYS A 44 0.56 8.72 -2.12
CA CYS A 44 1.32 9.89 -1.68
C CYS A 44 2.57 10.19 -2.52
N GLN A 45 3.10 9.22 -3.28
CA GLN A 45 4.22 9.44 -4.18
C GLN A 45 3.76 10.22 -5.41
N GLU A 46 2.61 9.88 -6.00
CA GLU A 46 2.06 10.65 -7.13
C GLU A 46 1.71 12.10 -6.73
N ILE A 47 1.23 12.31 -5.51
CA ILE A 47 1.02 13.65 -4.95
C ILE A 47 2.34 14.44 -4.87
N LEU A 48 3.41 13.80 -4.38
CA LEU A 48 4.73 14.42 -4.31
C LEU A 48 5.29 14.72 -5.71
N ASP A 49 5.15 13.79 -6.66
CA ASP A 49 5.60 13.94 -8.04
C ASP A 49 4.84 15.08 -8.76
N ALA A 50 3.60 15.34 -8.37
CA ALA A 50 2.81 16.51 -8.81
C ALA A 50 3.25 17.84 -8.17
N GLY A 51 4.30 17.83 -7.34
CA GLY A 51 4.91 19.01 -6.72
C GLY A 51 4.35 19.38 -5.35
N GLN A 52 3.44 18.59 -4.78
CA GLN A 52 2.92 18.82 -3.43
C GLN A 52 3.89 18.24 -2.40
N ASN A 53 4.75 19.10 -1.84
CA ASN A 53 5.86 18.69 -0.98
C ASN A 53 5.59 18.79 0.53
N THR A 54 4.38 19.19 0.93
CA THR A 54 4.03 19.39 2.34
C THR A 54 3.34 18.15 2.91
N SER A 55 3.79 17.66 4.07
CA SER A 55 3.11 16.56 4.76
C SER A 55 1.73 16.99 5.27
N GLY A 56 0.74 16.11 5.17
CA GLY A 56 -0.64 16.45 5.55
C GLY A 56 -1.65 15.39 5.15
N VAL A 57 -2.93 15.70 5.35
CA VAL A 57 -4.03 14.83 4.92
C VAL A 57 -4.36 15.12 3.46
N TYR A 58 -4.37 14.07 2.64
CA TYR A 58 -4.73 14.14 1.22
C TYR A 58 -5.79 13.09 0.91
N THR A 59 -6.54 13.33 -0.17
CA THR A 59 -7.44 12.34 -0.75
C THR A 59 -6.72 11.65 -1.91
N ILE A 60 -6.62 10.33 -1.84
CA ILE A 60 -6.14 9.48 -2.93
C ILE A 60 -7.29 8.65 -3.49
N GLN A 61 -7.15 8.18 -4.73
CA GLN A 61 -8.10 7.24 -5.34
C GLN A 61 -7.40 5.90 -5.61
N HIS A 62 -7.80 4.86 -4.91
CA HIS A 62 -7.26 3.52 -5.09
C HIS A 62 -8.38 2.51 -5.30
N ALA A 63 -8.24 1.64 -6.30
CA ALA A 63 -9.29 0.68 -6.70
C ALA A 63 -10.68 1.34 -6.84
N CYS A 64 -10.72 2.51 -7.46
CA CYS A 64 -11.93 3.33 -7.68
C CYS A 64 -12.62 3.83 -6.40
N GLN A 65 -11.95 3.78 -5.26
CA GLN A 65 -12.44 4.31 -3.99
C GLN A 65 -11.58 5.49 -3.55
N ASN A 66 -12.25 6.59 -3.21
CA ASN A 66 -11.58 7.74 -2.58
C ASN A 66 -11.33 7.43 -1.11
N MET A 67 -10.12 7.68 -0.64
CA MET A 67 -9.79 7.58 0.77
C MET A 67 -8.88 8.73 1.22
N GLN A 68 -9.12 9.21 2.44
CA GLN A 68 -8.23 10.16 3.09
C GLN A 68 -7.08 9.41 3.75
N VAL A 69 -5.86 9.88 3.51
CA VAL A 69 -4.63 9.35 4.08
C VAL A 69 -3.76 10.49 4.58
N TYR A 70 -2.92 10.23 5.57
CA TYR A 70 -1.84 11.15 5.91
C TYR A 70 -0.62 10.84 5.03
N CYS A 71 -0.21 11.79 4.21
CA CYS A 71 1.01 11.71 3.43
C CYS A 71 2.17 12.31 4.21
N ARG A 72 3.20 11.49 4.45
CA ARG A 72 4.51 11.97 4.88
C ARG A 72 5.38 12.19 3.66
N MET A 73 5.66 13.46 3.37
CA MET A 73 6.48 13.88 2.23
C MET A 73 7.92 14.10 2.69
N GLU A 74 8.88 13.46 2.03
CA GLU A 74 10.32 13.62 2.23
C GLU A 74 10.95 14.15 0.91
N PRO A 75 10.78 15.44 0.57
CA PRO A 75 11.13 16.00 -0.73
C PRO A 75 12.63 15.89 -1.05
N GLU A 76 13.51 15.93 -0.05
CA GLU A 76 14.95 15.77 -0.21
C GLU A 76 15.32 14.39 -0.76
N SER A 77 14.55 13.37 -0.39
CA SER A 77 14.72 12.00 -0.90
C SER A 77 13.80 11.68 -2.08
N GLY A 78 12.90 12.59 -2.43
CA GLY A 78 11.86 12.38 -3.45
C GLY A 78 10.86 11.29 -3.08
N LYS A 79 10.58 11.07 -1.79
CA LYS A 79 9.73 9.98 -1.32
C LYS A 79 8.45 10.46 -0.64
N GLY A 80 7.31 10.02 -1.17
CA GLY A 80 5.99 10.17 -0.54
C GLY A 80 5.55 8.86 0.11
N TYR A 81 5.06 8.93 1.35
CA TYR A 81 4.65 7.77 2.13
C TYR A 81 3.21 7.91 2.62
N ILE A 82 2.41 6.84 2.54
CA ILE A 82 1.14 6.71 3.23
C ILE A 82 1.43 6.26 4.66
N VAL A 83 1.14 7.10 5.65
CA VAL A 83 1.18 6.70 7.06
C VAL A 83 -0.10 5.94 7.38
N PHE A 84 0.02 4.72 7.89
CA PHE A 84 -1.13 3.88 8.24
C PHE A 84 -1.26 3.61 9.74
N GLN A 85 -0.21 3.88 10.51
CA GLN A 85 -0.24 3.85 11.97
C GLN A 85 0.62 4.99 12.51
N ARG A 86 0.16 5.65 13.57
CA ARG A 86 0.90 6.71 14.26
C ARG A 86 0.57 6.73 15.75
N ARG A 87 1.63 6.73 16.59
CA ARG A 87 1.61 6.92 18.04
C ARG A 87 2.50 8.11 18.42
N LEU A 88 2.00 8.99 19.26
CA LEU A 88 2.61 10.27 19.61
C LEU A 88 2.52 10.59 21.11
N ASP A 89 1.33 10.49 21.68
CA ASP A 89 0.97 11.12 22.96
C ASP A 89 -0.06 10.35 23.80
N GLY A 90 -0.57 9.21 23.30
CA GLY A 90 -1.57 8.41 24.00
C GLY A 90 -2.97 9.00 24.00
N SER A 91 -3.25 10.01 23.17
CA SER A 91 -4.58 10.61 23.03
C SER A 91 -5.64 9.64 22.47
N VAL A 92 -5.22 8.55 21.82
CA VAL A 92 -6.11 7.54 21.26
C VAL A 92 -5.79 6.16 21.86
N SER A 93 -6.82 5.49 22.39
CA SER A 93 -6.71 4.08 22.78
C SER A 93 -6.58 3.20 21.53
N PHE A 94 -5.58 2.30 21.54
CA PHE A 94 -5.38 1.24 20.54
C PHE A 94 -5.87 -0.13 21.02
N ASN A 95 -6.34 -0.26 22.26
CA ASN A 95 -7.08 -1.44 22.70
C ASN A 95 -8.50 -1.35 22.14
N ARG A 96 -8.70 -1.88 20.94
CA ARG A 96 -9.89 -1.70 20.09
C ARG A 96 -10.40 -3.03 19.55
N THR A 97 -11.68 -3.04 19.20
CA THR A 97 -12.35 -4.22 18.64
C THR A 97 -11.90 -4.50 17.20
N TRP A 98 -12.21 -5.71 16.72
CA TRP A 98 -11.96 -6.10 15.33
C TRP A 98 -12.62 -5.14 14.34
N GLN A 99 -13.86 -4.72 14.61
CA GLN A 99 -14.60 -3.82 13.72
C GLN A 99 -13.91 -2.45 13.62
N GLU A 100 -13.44 -1.90 14.74
CA GLU A 100 -12.71 -0.63 14.75
C GLU A 100 -11.37 -0.75 14.02
N TYR A 101 -10.64 -1.86 14.20
CA TYR A 101 -9.42 -2.12 13.43
C TYR A 101 -9.67 -2.36 11.95
N PHE A 102 -10.83 -2.92 11.58
CA PHE A 102 -11.26 -3.10 10.20
C PHE A 102 -11.51 -1.76 9.51
N GLU A 103 -12.28 -0.86 10.14
CA GLU A 103 -12.68 0.44 9.60
C GLU A 103 -11.55 1.50 9.68
N GLY A 104 -10.74 1.41 10.74
CA GLY A 104 -9.79 2.43 11.15
C GLY A 104 -10.37 3.35 12.24
N PHE A 105 -9.48 3.96 13.02
CA PHE A 105 -9.84 4.82 14.15
C PHE A 105 -8.78 5.88 14.41
N GLY A 106 -9.14 6.89 15.21
CA GLY A 106 -8.26 8.00 15.60
C GLY A 106 -8.37 9.19 14.66
N ASN A 107 -7.33 10.01 14.62
CA ASN A 107 -7.26 11.23 13.81
C ASN A 107 -6.02 11.21 12.92
N LEU A 108 -6.18 11.40 11.61
CA LEU A 108 -5.08 11.40 10.64
C LEU A 108 -4.00 12.46 10.95
N THR A 109 -4.35 13.56 11.64
CA THR A 109 -3.39 14.59 12.10
C THR A 109 -2.86 14.35 13.51
N GLY A 110 -3.33 13.31 14.21
CA GLY A 110 -2.92 12.89 15.55
C GLY A 110 -2.55 11.40 15.57
N GLU A 111 -2.94 10.66 16.60
CA GLU A 111 -2.77 9.21 16.63
C GLU A 111 -3.90 8.49 15.87
N PHE A 112 -3.55 7.46 15.09
CA PHE A 112 -4.55 6.70 14.33
C PHE A 112 -4.06 5.32 13.86
N TRP A 113 -5.03 4.50 13.48
CA TRP A 113 -4.88 3.31 12.64
C TRP A 113 -5.75 3.47 11.40
N LEU A 114 -5.18 3.32 10.21
CA LEU A 114 -5.88 3.61 8.93
C LEU A 114 -7.09 2.69 8.67
N GLY A 115 -7.02 1.45 9.17
CA GLY A 115 -8.00 0.41 8.96
C GLY A 115 -7.47 -0.74 8.11
N ASN A 116 -7.71 -1.97 8.56
CA ASN A 116 -7.20 -3.19 7.92
C ASN A 116 -7.75 -3.34 6.50
N GLN A 117 -9.01 -2.97 6.26
CA GLN A 117 -9.60 -3.03 4.93
C GLN A 117 -8.86 -2.12 3.93
N LYS A 118 -8.57 -0.88 4.33
CA LYS A 118 -7.85 0.09 3.49
C LYS A 118 -6.41 -0.36 3.28
N LEU A 119 -5.74 -0.82 4.33
CA LEU A 119 -4.36 -1.28 4.27
C LEU A 119 -4.20 -2.53 3.37
N HIS A 120 -5.13 -3.48 3.45
CA HIS A 120 -5.21 -4.60 2.53
C HIS A 120 -5.45 -4.14 1.08
N SER A 121 -6.42 -3.26 0.86
CA SER A 121 -6.73 -2.72 -0.47
C SER A 121 -5.48 -2.10 -1.11
N LEU A 122 -4.73 -1.31 -0.36
CA LEU A 122 -3.48 -0.70 -0.81
C LEU A 122 -2.40 -1.75 -1.11
N THR A 123 -2.16 -2.68 -0.17
CA THR A 123 -0.89 -3.47 -0.13
C THR A 123 -1.02 -4.94 -0.49
N HIS A 124 -2.18 -5.43 -0.93
CA HIS A 124 -2.35 -6.86 -1.27
C HIS A 124 -1.46 -7.32 -2.45
N ASN A 125 -1.16 -6.43 -3.39
CA ASN A 125 -0.27 -6.69 -4.52
C ASN A 125 1.21 -6.54 -4.14
N LEU A 126 2.11 -7.09 -4.97
CA LEU A 126 3.56 -6.90 -4.77
C LEU A 126 3.95 -5.43 -5.01
N GLY A 127 5.08 -5.02 -4.43
CA GLY A 127 5.71 -3.73 -4.70
C GLY A 127 5.43 -2.65 -3.67
N TRP A 128 5.23 -3.01 -2.40
CA TRP A 128 5.12 -2.04 -1.30
C TRP A 128 6.29 -2.19 -0.32
N GLU A 129 6.99 -1.09 -0.06
CA GLU A 129 7.99 -0.96 1.01
C GLU A 129 7.26 -0.59 2.30
N LEU A 130 7.64 -1.21 3.43
CA LEU A 130 7.27 -0.76 4.78
C LEU A 130 8.44 -0.03 5.42
N VAL A 131 8.15 1.13 5.99
CA VAL A 131 9.08 1.89 6.79
C VAL A 131 8.47 2.17 8.15
N ILE A 132 9.24 1.95 9.21
CA ILE A 132 8.83 2.23 10.59
C ILE A 132 9.80 3.25 11.15
N THR A 133 9.28 4.31 11.77
CA THR A 133 10.08 5.25 12.57
C THR A 133 9.73 5.09 14.03
N LEU A 134 10.73 5.10 14.89
CA LEU A 134 10.63 4.83 16.32
C LEU A 134 11.25 5.99 17.09
N ARG A 135 10.65 6.40 18.20
CA ARG A 135 11.15 7.46 19.09
C ARG A 135 11.12 6.98 20.54
N ALA A 136 12.27 7.02 21.21
CA ALA A 136 12.38 6.70 22.63
C ALA A 136 12.19 7.94 23.52
N PHE A 137 12.01 7.73 24.83
CA PHE A 137 11.80 8.81 25.80
C PHE A 137 13.05 9.66 26.06
N ASP A 138 14.23 9.08 25.88
CA ASP A 138 15.53 9.75 25.95
C ASP A 138 15.82 10.66 24.74
N GLY A 139 14.96 10.64 23.72
CA GLY A 139 15.10 11.44 22.51
C GLY A 139 15.73 10.69 21.34
N ASP A 140 16.21 9.47 21.53
CA ASP A 140 16.74 8.65 20.44
C ASP A 140 15.66 8.35 19.41
N GLU A 141 16.05 8.31 18.15
CA GLU A 141 15.20 7.93 17.03
C GLU A 141 15.85 6.78 16.25
N ALA A 142 15.02 5.90 15.70
CA ALA A 142 15.48 4.85 14.80
C ALA A 142 14.51 4.66 13.63
N ARG A 143 15.03 4.12 12.54
CA ARG A 143 14.26 3.80 11.34
C ARG A 143 14.50 2.33 10.96
N VAL A 144 13.44 1.67 10.52
CA VAL A 144 13.44 0.27 10.09
C VAL A 144 12.79 0.20 8.72
N ARG A 145 13.36 -0.58 7.79
CA ARG A 145 12.82 -0.76 6.44
C ARG A 145 12.70 -2.23 6.08
N TYR A 146 11.57 -2.57 5.46
CA TYR A 146 11.33 -3.85 4.79
C TYR A 146 11.00 -3.56 3.33
N ARG A 147 11.76 -4.17 2.42
CA ARG A 147 11.55 -4.00 0.99
C ARG A 147 10.17 -4.50 0.52
N TYR A 148 9.63 -5.50 1.20
CA TYR A 148 8.35 -6.10 0.89
C TYR A 148 7.41 -6.03 2.08
N PHE A 149 6.21 -5.53 1.86
CA PHE A 149 5.14 -5.48 2.82
C PHE A 149 3.79 -5.73 2.15
N LYS A 150 2.97 -6.58 2.78
CA LYS A 150 1.59 -6.81 2.40
C LYS A 150 0.74 -7.09 3.62
N MET A 151 -0.48 -6.56 3.61
CA MET A 151 -1.58 -7.12 4.38
C MET A 151 -2.44 -7.97 3.45
N GLN A 152 -2.38 -9.30 3.60
CA GLN A 152 -3.17 -10.25 2.81
C GLN A 152 -4.47 -10.59 3.52
N LEU A 153 -5.50 -10.97 2.75
CA LEU A 153 -6.77 -11.46 3.30
C LEU A 153 -6.88 -12.96 3.00
N SER A 154 -6.98 -13.78 4.04
CA SER A 154 -7.16 -15.22 3.88
C SER A 154 -8.57 -15.60 3.41
N SER A 155 -8.77 -16.85 3.01
CA SER A 155 -10.10 -17.40 2.68
C SER A 155 -11.09 -17.31 3.84
N GLU A 156 -10.60 -17.33 5.08
CA GLU A 156 -11.37 -17.16 6.31
C GLU A 156 -11.54 -15.69 6.72
N ARG A 157 -11.17 -14.74 5.86
CA ARG A 157 -11.23 -13.28 6.09
C ARG A 157 -10.36 -12.80 7.26
N LYS A 158 -9.21 -13.44 7.47
CA LYS A 158 -8.19 -13.04 8.46
C LYS A 158 -7.09 -12.23 7.78
N TYR A 159 -6.69 -11.12 8.38
CA TYR A 159 -5.63 -10.27 7.83
C TYR A 159 -4.25 -10.82 8.21
N GLN A 160 -3.47 -11.26 7.23
CA GLN A 160 -2.13 -11.82 7.46
C GLN A 160 -1.04 -10.79 7.13
N LEU A 161 0.00 -10.74 7.96
CA LEU A 161 1.21 -9.99 7.65
C LEU A 161 2.09 -10.77 6.68
N SER A 162 2.59 -10.10 5.64
CA SER A 162 3.74 -10.59 4.88
C SER A 162 4.78 -9.48 4.79
N VAL A 163 5.95 -9.70 5.39
CA VAL A 163 7.10 -8.80 5.34
C VAL A 163 8.35 -9.52 4.88
N GLY A 164 9.24 -8.81 4.20
CA GLY A 164 10.49 -9.38 3.71
C GLY A 164 11.49 -8.33 3.27
N GLY A 165 12.73 -8.75 3.03
CA GLY A 165 13.82 -7.86 2.65
C GLY A 165 14.09 -6.80 3.71
N PHE A 166 14.15 -7.21 4.98
CA PHE A 166 14.62 -6.37 6.07
C PHE A 166 16.00 -5.78 5.71
N ASN A 167 16.12 -4.46 5.79
CA ASN A 167 17.37 -3.77 5.50
C ASN A 167 18.13 -3.54 6.82
N ALA A 168 19.16 -4.36 7.06
CA ALA A 168 20.02 -4.23 8.25
C ALA A 168 20.80 -2.91 8.30
N GLU A 169 20.96 -2.22 7.18
CA GLU A 169 21.62 -0.90 7.10
C GLU A 169 20.64 0.25 7.38
N SER A 170 19.33 -0.02 7.53
CA SER A 170 18.34 1.02 7.76
C SER A 170 18.38 1.66 9.16
N GLY A 171 19.14 1.06 10.09
CA GLY A 171 19.41 1.60 11.41
C GLY A 171 19.63 0.52 12.48
N ASP A 172 19.82 0.99 13.70
CA ASP A 172 20.29 0.26 14.88
C ASP A 172 19.17 -0.55 15.56
N ALA A 173 17.92 -0.36 15.11
CA ALA A 173 16.75 -0.90 15.80
C ALA A 173 16.56 -2.40 15.63
N GLY A 174 17.23 -3.04 14.66
CA GLY A 174 17.10 -4.47 14.37
C GLY A 174 15.71 -4.91 13.93
N ASP A 175 15.54 -6.22 13.69
CA ASP A 175 14.30 -6.80 13.18
C ASP A 175 13.43 -7.40 14.29
N SER A 176 12.44 -6.62 14.75
CA SER A 176 11.41 -7.10 15.70
C SER A 176 10.08 -7.47 15.04
N LEU A 177 9.99 -7.43 13.70
CA LEU A 177 8.77 -7.81 12.98
C LEU A 177 8.89 -9.20 12.32
N HIS A 178 10.10 -9.74 12.17
CA HIS A 178 10.35 -11.04 11.57
C HIS A 178 9.47 -12.16 12.15
N GLY A 179 9.41 -12.25 13.48
CA GLY A 179 8.62 -13.27 14.17
C GLY A 179 7.10 -13.06 14.09
N HIS A 180 6.65 -11.92 13.57
CA HIS A 180 5.26 -11.59 13.27
C HIS A 180 4.87 -11.95 11.83
N ASN A 181 5.84 -12.27 10.97
CA ASN A 181 5.60 -12.58 9.56
C ASN A 181 4.71 -13.84 9.41
N PHE A 182 3.76 -13.79 8.49
CA PHE A 182 2.74 -14.81 8.22
C PHE A 182 1.72 -15.07 9.32
N TRP A 183 1.74 -14.30 10.41
CA TRP A 183 0.70 -14.39 11.43
C TRP A 183 -0.52 -13.56 11.09
N TYR A 184 -1.66 -14.00 11.62
CA TYR A 184 -2.92 -13.29 11.47
C TYR A 184 -3.01 -12.18 12.51
N PHE A 185 -3.67 -11.09 12.11
CA PHE A 185 -4.03 -10.00 12.99
C PHE A 185 -5.05 -10.52 14.00
N SER A 186 -4.87 -10.21 15.29
CA SER A 186 -5.82 -10.53 16.36
C SER A 186 -6.20 -9.25 17.12
N THR A 187 -7.39 -9.25 17.70
CA THR A 187 -7.90 -8.22 18.62
C THR A 187 -8.49 -8.90 19.86
N SER A 188 -8.78 -8.14 20.92
CA SER A 188 -9.31 -8.70 22.17
C SER A 188 -10.62 -9.49 21.98
N ASP A 189 -11.41 -9.16 20.96
CA ASP A 189 -12.68 -9.82 20.59
C ASP A 189 -12.57 -10.82 19.43
N LYS A 190 -11.40 -10.93 18.79
CA LYS A 190 -11.11 -11.89 17.71
C LYS A 190 -9.70 -12.45 17.86
N ASP A 191 -9.66 -13.62 18.48
CA ASP A 191 -8.44 -14.38 18.67
C ASP A 191 -8.12 -15.23 17.44
N TYR A 192 -7.05 -14.85 16.74
CA TYR A 192 -6.47 -15.58 15.61
C TYR A 192 -4.98 -15.88 15.82
N ASP A 193 -4.51 -15.77 17.06
CA ASP A 193 -3.16 -16.22 17.42
C ASP A 193 -3.17 -17.74 17.69
N LEU A 194 -2.01 -18.31 18.04
CA LEU A 194 -1.85 -19.75 18.27
C LEU A 194 -1.66 -20.10 19.74
N ASP A 195 -1.80 -19.14 20.65
CA ASP A 195 -1.60 -19.37 22.07
C ASP A 195 -2.86 -19.96 22.74
N GLY A 196 -2.71 -20.43 23.98
CA GLY A 196 -3.86 -20.85 24.79
C GLY A 196 -4.60 -19.67 25.44
N GLU A 197 -3.95 -18.52 25.51
CA GLU A 197 -4.49 -17.23 25.96
C GLU A 197 -4.67 -16.27 24.76
N ASN A 198 -5.58 -15.30 24.84
CA ASN A 198 -5.68 -14.27 23.80
C ASN A 198 -4.57 -13.22 23.97
N CYS A 199 -3.60 -13.17 23.05
CA CYS A 199 -2.48 -12.23 23.15
C CYS A 199 -2.92 -10.76 23.05
N ALA A 200 -3.92 -10.48 22.23
CA ALA A 200 -4.43 -9.12 22.07
C ALA A 200 -5.14 -8.61 23.34
N GLU A 201 -5.83 -9.51 24.06
CA GLU A 201 -6.39 -9.19 25.38
C GLU A 201 -5.29 -8.91 26.41
N LYS A 202 -4.23 -9.75 26.42
CA LYS A 202 -3.09 -9.65 27.34
C LYS A 202 -2.22 -8.41 27.10
N PHE A 203 -1.95 -8.08 25.84
CA PHE A 203 -1.02 -7.00 25.44
C PHE A 203 -1.72 -5.72 24.97
N HIS A 204 -3.05 -5.68 25.09
CA HIS A 204 -3.90 -4.50 24.96
C HIS A 204 -3.73 -3.72 23.65
N GLY A 205 -3.65 -4.45 22.53
CA GLY A 205 -3.58 -3.87 21.20
C GLY A 205 -4.01 -4.88 20.15
N GLY A 206 -4.40 -4.40 18.97
CA GLY A 206 -4.55 -5.25 17.80
C GLY A 206 -3.21 -5.39 17.08
N TRP A 207 -2.76 -6.62 16.83
CA TRP A 207 -1.48 -6.89 16.19
C TRP A 207 -1.44 -8.26 15.52
N TRP A 208 -0.41 -8.52 14.72
CA TRP A 208 -0.11 -9.85 14.20
C TRP A 208 0.60 -10.68 15.27
N TYR A 209 -0.18 -11.14 16.26
CA TYR A 209 0.33 -11.97 17.34
C TYR A 209 0.52 -13.42 16.87
N SER A 210 1.51 -14.09 17.46
CA SER A 210 1.81 -15.50 17.21
C SER A 210 1.53 -16.34 18.44
N TYR A 211 2.42 -16.27 19.42
CA TYR A 211 2.30 -16.92 20.73
C TYR A 211 2.66 -15.91 21.80
N CYS A 212 1.90 -15.89 22.89
CA CYS A 212 1.97 -14.88 23.94
C CYS A 212 3.20 -15.11 24.81
N GLY A 213 4.33 -14.51 24.42
CA GLY A 213 5.59 -14.64 25.14
C GLY A 213 6.58 -15.63 24.53
N SER A 214 6.37 -16.07 23.29
CA SER A 214 7.45 -16.69 22.53
C SER A 214 8.59 -15.70 22.27
N ASP A 215 9.81 -16.19 22.13
CA ASP A 215 10.96 -15.36 21.72
C ASP A 215 10.77 -14.68 20.36
N ASN A 216 9.76 -15.12 19.57
CA ASN A 216 9.42 -14.55 18.28
C ASN A 216 8.48 -13.34 18.37
N PHE A 217 7.79 -13.15 19.50
CA PHE A 217 7.00 -11.96 19.77
C PHE A 217 7.94 -10.83 20.20
N LYS A 218 8.34 -9.98 19.25
CA LYS A 218 9.39 -8.95 19.48
C LYS A 218 8.89 -7.51 19.32
N SER A 219 7.64 -7.29 18.93
CA SER A 219 7.07 -5.96 18.80
C SER A 219 5.62 -5.88 19.25
N ASN A 220 5.25 -4.73 19.83
CA ASN A 220 3.86 -4.38 20.15
C ASN A 220 3.64 -2.89 19.92
N LEU A 221 3.70 -2.42 18.67
CA LEU A 221 3.58 -0.97 18.38
C LEU A 221 2.18 -0.40 18.64
N ASN A 222 1.19 -1.29 18.78
CA ASN A 222 -0.20 -0.94 19.11
C ASN A 222 -0.54 -1.14 20.60
N GLY A 223 0.43 -1.45 21.46
CA GLY A 223 0.22 -1.59 22.90
C GLY A 223 -0.15 -0.28 23.59
N LEU A 224 -0.30 -0.34 24.92
CA LEU A 224 -0.68 0.81 25.73
C LEU A 224 0.35 1.93 25.64
N TYR A 225 -0.12 3.18 25.67
CA TYR A 225 0.76 4.32 25.80
C TYR A 225 1.04 4.56 27.29
N TYR A 226 2.32 4.61 27.67
CA TYR A 226 2.75 4.96 29.02
C TYR A 226 3.42 6.32 29.02
N ASN A 227 3.25 7.09 30.09
CA ASN A 227 3.93 8.38 30.27
C ASN A 227 5.39 8.23 30.74
N ASN A 228 5.90 6.99 30.82
CA ASN A 228 7.27 6.66 31.19
C ASN A 228 7.78 5.51 30.32
N ALA A 229 9.10 5.33 30.33
CA ALA A 229 9.76 4.31 29.52
C ALA A 229 9.62 2.90 30.11
N THR A 230 9.72 2.75 31.44
CA THR A 230 9.78 1.44 32.09
C THR A 230 8.39 0.82 32.24
N VAL A 231 8.16 -0.31 31.58
CA VAL A 231 6.88 -1.01 31.54
C VAL A 231 7.07 -2.51 31.72
N GLY A 232 5.97 -3.24 31.96
CA GLY A 232 5.99 -4.70 31.93
C GLY A 232 6.28 -5.26 30.53
N ASP A 233 6.66 -6.54 30.48
CA ASP A 233 7.00 -7.24 29.24
C ASP A 233 5.89 -7.08 28.19
N TYR A 234 6.20 -6.40 27.08
CA TYR A 234 5.31 -6.18 25.92
C TYR A 234 4.01 -5.41 26.22
N MET A 235 3.88 -4.78 27.38
CA MET A 235 2.68 -4.06 27.80
C MET A 235 2.51 -2.71 27.09
N GLY A 236 3.59 -2.12 26.57
CA GLY A 236 3.61 -0.78 25.98
C GLY A 236 3.79 -0.74 24.46
N ILE A 237 4.23 0.40 23.94
CA ILE A 237 4.69 0.53 22.53
C ILE A 237 6.11 0.02 22.46
N GLN A 238 6.36 -1.20 21.96
CA GLN A 238 7.68 -1.83 22.15
C GLN A 238 8.29 -2.40 20.88
N TRP A 239 9.62 -2.27 20.79
CA TRP A 239 10.47 -2.82 19.73
C TRP A 239 11.71 -3.44 20.38
N VAL A 240 11.68 -4.76 20.56
CA VAL A 240 12.60 -5.47 21.46
C VAL A 240 14.05 -5.38 21.02
N THR A 241 14.32 -5.50 19.72
CA THR A 241 15.69 -5.48 19.20
C THR A 241 16.37 -4.11 19.33
N TRP A 242 15.64 -3.05 19.73
CA TRP A 242 16.19 -1.72 19.94
C TRP A 242 16.32 -1.35 21.42
N LYS A 243 15.19 -1.27 22.15
CA LYS A 243 15.17 -0.81 23.55
C LYS A 243 14.82 -1.92 24.55
N GLY A 244 14.54 -3.13 24.08
CA GLY A 244 14.18 -4.28 24.90
C GLY A 244 12.69 -4.38 25.24
N LYS A 245 12.29 -5.53 25.79
CA LYS A 245 10.89 -5.89 26.08
C LYS A 245 10.27 -5.19 27.30
N GLN A 246 11.03 -4.42 28.06
CA GLN A 246 10.57 -3.68 29.26
C GLN A 246 10.64 -2.17 29.09
N VAL A 247 10.90 -1.71 27.86
CA VAL A 247 10.97 -0.28 27.52
C VAL A 247 9.90 0.06 26.50
N SER A 248 8.95 0.91 26.88
CA SER A 248 8.00 1.55 26.00
C SER A 248 8.67 2.73 25.28
N LEU A 249 8.37 2.84 24.00
CA LEU A 249 8.73 3.96 23.16
C LEU A 249 7.78 5.12 23.42
N LYS A 250 8.27 6.34 23.16
CA LYS A 250 7.50 7.58 23.24
C LYS A 250 6.56 7.74 22.05
N GLY A 251 6.90 7.15 20.91
CA GLY A 251 6.06 7.17 19.72
C GLY A 251 6.63 6.35 18.57
N CYS A 252 5.80 6.11 17.57
CA CYS A 252 6.19 5.44 16.35
C CYS A 252 5.27 5.83 15.18
N GLU A 253 5.74 5.63 13.97
CA GLU A 253 4.90 5.64 12.77
C GLU A 253 5.22 4.43 11.91
N MET A 254 4.19 3.79 11.36
CA MET A 254 4.33 2.83 10.29
C MET A 254 3.77 3.42 9.00
N MET A 255 4.58 3.37 7.95
CA MET A 255 4.26 3.99 6.67
C MET A 255 4.63 3.07 5.51
N ALA A 256 3.86 3.13 4.44
CA ALA A 256 4.07 2.33 3.24
C ALA A 256 4.15 3.22 2.01
N ARG A 257 4.90 2.76 1.01
CA ARG A 257 4.96 3.39 -0.31
C ARG A 257 5.10 2.31 -1.38
N PRO A 258 4.63 2.56 -2.60
CA PRO A 258 4.98 1.69 -3.71
C PRO A 258 6.49 1.77 -3.94
N GLU A 259 7.16 0.62 -3.87
CA GLU A 259 8.47 0.45 -4.46
C GLU A 259 8.21 0.23 -5.95
N TRP A 260 8.30 1.31 -6.75
CA TRP A 260 8.26 1.20 -8.20
C TRP A 260 9.28 0.14 -8.62
N ILE A 261 8.80 -1.03 -9.05
CA ILE A 261 9.65 -1.90 -9.84
C ILE A 261 10.04 -1.02 -11.03
N THR A 262 11.35 -0.82 -11.19
CA THR A 262 12.01 0.20 -12.02
C THR A 262 11.25 0.60 -13.30
N PRO A 263 11.40 1.84 -13.83
CA PRO A 263 10.71 2.33 -15.04
C PRO A 263 10.74 1.39 -16.25
N THR A 264 11.68 0.45 -16.31
CA THR A 264 11.75 -0.65 -17.28
C THR A 264 10.59 -1.65 -17.24
N LEU A 265 9.73 -1.63 -16.21
CA LEU A 265 8.58 -2.53 -16.06
C LEU A 265 7.21 -1.85 -16.21
N LYS A 266 7.16 -0.51 -16.25
CA LYS A 266 5.93 0.21 -16.63
C LYS A 266 5.52 -0.09 -18.07
N ASP A 267 6.49 -0.45 -18.91
CA ASP A 267 6.29 -0.80 -20.32
C ASP A 267 6.23 -2.32 -20.59
N ASP A 268 6.27 -3.18 -19.55
CA ASP A 268 6.10 -4.63 -19.74
C ASP A 268 4.63 -4.94 -20.08
N PRO A 269 4.30 -5.49 -21.26
CA PRO A 269 2.94 -5.81 -21.67
C PRO A 269 2.18 -6.69 -20.67
N LYS A 270 2.88 -7.50 -19.86
CA LYS A 270 2.27 -8.35 -18.84
C LYS A 270 1.82 -7.58 -17.59
N ILE A 271 2.49 -6.47 -17.27
CA ILE A 271 2.15 -5.57 -16.15
C ILE A 271 1.12 -4.52 -16.60
N ILE A 272 1.15 -4.10 -17.87
CA ILE A 272 0.14 -3.22 -18.46
C ILE A 272 -1.25 -3.85 -18.37
N GLN A 273 -1.41 -5.15 -18.66
CA GLN A 273 -2.71 -5.83 -18.57
C GLN A 273 -3.30 -5.80 -17.14
N THR A 274 -2.48 -5.97 -16.11
CA THR A 274 -2.94 -5.95 -14.72
C THR A 274 -3.25 -4.54 -14.21
N THR A 275 -2.54 -3.52 -14.70
CA THR A 275 -2.78 -2.12 -14.32
C THR A 275 -3.94 -1.49 -15.09
N SER A 276 -4.17 -1.87 -16.35
CA SER A 276 -5.34 -1.42 -17.13
C SER A 276 -6.66 -1.95 -16.56
N GLU A 277 -6.68 -3.17 -16.01
CA GLU A 277 -7.86 -3.74 -15.37
C GLU A 277 -8.24 -3.04 -14.04
N ILE A 278 -7.26 -2.42 -13.37
CA ILE A 278 -7.47 -1.64 -12.13
C ILE A 278 -7.92 -0.21 -12.43
N LYS A 279 -7.50 0.35 -13.58
CA LYS A 279 -7.76 1.75 -13.94
C LYS A 279 -9.14 1.99 -14.56
N ASP A 280 -9.80 0.96 -15.06
CA ASP A 280 -11.10 1.12 -15.73
C ASP A 280 -12.26 0.97 -14.74
N CYS A 281 -12.55 2.06 -14.01
CA CYS A 281 -13.59 2.08 -12.98
C CYS A 281 -15.00 1.74 -13.48
N GLN A 282 -15.25 1.85 -14.78
CA GLN A 282 -16.53 1.48 -15.39
C GLN A 282 -16.74 -0.04 -15.39
N ASN A 283 -15.66 -0.83 -15.51
CA ASN A 283 -15.71 -2.30 -15.51
C ASN A 283 -15.65 -2.90 -14.09
N TYR A 284 -14.99 -2.23 -13.14
CA TYR A 284 -14.89 -2.67 -11.74
C TYR A 284 -16.25 -2.60 -11.02
N LEU A 285 -17.02 -1.53 -11.24
CA LEU A 285 -18.34 -1.33 -10.60
C LEU A 285 -19.48 -2.16 -11.23
N SER A 286 -19.25 -2.71 -12.43
CA SER A 286 -20.25 -3.50 -13.18
C SER A 286 -20.07 -5.02 -13.03
N SER A 287 -19.04 -5.47 -12.30
CA SER A 287 -18.78 -6.89 -12.06
C SER A 287 -19.55 -7.39 -10.82
N PRO A 288 -20.57 -8.27 -10.96
CA PRO A 288 -21.20 -8.89 -9.80
C PRO A 288 -20.20 -9.80 -9.06
N PRO A 289 -20.31 -9.95 -7.72
CA PRO A 289 -19.43 -10.82 -6.96
C PRO A 289 -19.48 -12.25 -7.53
N ARG A 290 -18.32 -12.74 -7.99
CA ARG A 290 -18.21 -14.14 -8.46
C ARG A 290 -18.39 -15.06 -7.26
N VAL A 291 -19.58 -15.66 -7.17
CA VAL A 291 -19.83 -16.80 -6.29
C VAL A 291 -19.02 -17.98 -6.84
N PRO A 292 -18.07 -18.56 -6.10
CA PRO A 292 -17.42 -19.79 -6.52
C PRO A 292 -18.47 -20.90 -6.55
N ARG A 293 -18.63 -21.56 -7.70
CA ARG A 293 -19.42 -22.80 -7.77
C ARG A 293 -18.67 -23.85 -6.94
N SER A 294 -19.37 -24.44 -5.99
CA SER A 294 -18.93 -25.62 -5.26
C SER A 294 -18.70 -26.77 -6.25
N SER A 295 -17.49 -27.31 -6.26
CA SER A 295 -17.17 -28.64 -6.76
C SER A 295 -16.66 -29.48 -5.61
#